data_AF-A0A2E1XQ38-F1
#
_entry.id   AF-A0A2E1XQ38-F1
#
_cell.length_a   1.000
_cell.length_b   1.000
_cell.length_c   1.000
_cell.angle_alpha   90.00
_cell.angle_beta   90.00
_cell.angle_gamma   90.00
#
_symmetry.space_group_name_H-M   'P 1'
#
loop_
_entity.id
_entity.type
_entity.pdbx_description
1 polymer ?
#
loop_
_entity_poly.entity_id
_entity_poly.type
_entity_poly.pdbx_seq_one_letter_code
_entity_poly.pdbx_strand_id
1 'polypeptide(L)'
;MKEFNLNSIENLSKDLSEGIVNLSNVDLQTQHIQPLLNSVRLLHERLVILQHLVDKNNESNTQVDLNQKVEENQINLIDVIVEEEAKAEITEKKEIKTSRSVNDIHSGSPQISLADQFGQQPIIDLNKEIGINERYLMTENLFSGDSEAFTIAITQLNQLNNHNDALDYLKKELSKKYNWNLKSNHVKRLFKLVERRYQSR
;
A
#
# COMPACT_ATOMS: atom_id res chain seq x y z
N MET A 1 -6.69 27.28 -18.11
CA MET A 1 -6.94 25.91 -17.62
C MET A 1 -8.44 25.66 -17.31
N LYS A 2 -9.36 26.10 -18.18
CA LYS A 2 -10.82 25.82 -18.06
C LYS A 2 -11.38 24.96 -19.20
N GLU A 3 -10.54 24.64 -20.17
CA GLU A 3 -10.86 23.73 -21.27
C GLU A 3 -10.36 22.32 -20.97
N PHE A 4 -10.61 21.81 -19.76
CA PHE A 4 -10.55 20.35 -19.53
C PHE A 4 -11.80 19.71 -20.15
N ASN A 5 -11.91 19.95 -21.45
CA ASN A 5 -12.71 19.37 -22.49
C ASN A 5 -14.04 18.73 -22.03
N LEU A 6 -14.95 19.56 -21.51
CA LEU A 6 -16.38 19.21 -21.39
C LEU A 6 -16.93 18.73 -22.74
N ASN A 7 -16.50 19.36 -23.85
CA ASN A 7 -16.84 18.93 -25.21
C ASN A 7 -16.42 17.47 -25.50
N SER A 8 -15.34 17.00 -24.88
CA SER A 8 -14.83 15.64 -25.00
C SER A 8 -15.65 14.63 -24.20
N ILE A 9 -16.26 15.07 -23.09
CA ILE A 9 -17.21 14.26 -22.31
C ILE A 9 -18.56 14.23 -23.02
N GLU A 10 -18.99 15.37 -23.58
CA GLU A 10 -20.20 15.49 -24.36
C GLU A 10 -20.15 14.63 -25.63
N ASN A 11 -19.02 14.66 -26.36
CA ASN A 11 -18.81 13.80 -27.53
C ASN A 11 -18.82 12.32 -27.13
N LEU A 12 -18.14 11.92 -26.04
CA LEU A 12 -18.18 10.53 -25.57
C LEU A 12 -19.57 10.09 -25.12
N SER A 13 -20.33 10.98 -24.47
CA SER A 13 -21.72 10.74 -24.09
C SER A 13 -22.60 10.54 -25.33
N LYS A 14 -22.40 11.36 -26.36
CA LYS A 14 -23.11 11.25 -27.63
C LYS A 14 -22.77 9.93 -28.36
N ASP A 15 -21.49 9.57 -28.45
CA ASP A 15 -21.03 8.32 -29.06
C ASP A 15 -21.58 7.09 -28.31
N LEU A 16 -21.66 7.16 -26.98
CA LEU A 16 -22.30 6.12 -26.16
C LEU A 16 -23.80 6.04 -26.42
N SER A 17 -24.48 7.18 -26.50
CA SER A 17 -25.92 7.21 -26.77
C SER A 17 -26.25 6.65 -28.14
N GLU A 18 -25.47 6.98 -29.17
CA GLU A 18 -25.61 6.48 -30.52
C GLU A 18 -25.26 4.99 -30.62
N GLY A 19 -24.19 4.56 -29.94
CA GLY A 19 -23.81 3.15 -29.84
C GLY A 19 -24.88 2.28 -29.16
N ILE A 20 -25.52 2.78 -28.10
CA ILE A 20 -26.63 2.09 -27.40
C ILE A 20 -27.87 2.00 -28.29
N VAL A 21 -28.21 3.06 -29.03
CA VAL A 21 -29.34 3.05 -29.99
C VAL A 21 -29.06 2.09 -31.16
N ASN A 22 -27.81 1.97 -31.59
CA ASN A 22 -27.43 1.02 -32.63
C ASN A 22 -27.47 -0.44 -32.13
N LEU A 23 -27.16 -0.69 -30.85
CA LEU A 23 -27.28 -2.00 -30.21
C LEU A 23 -28.74 -2.45 -30.04
N SER A 24 -29.71 -1.53 -29.94
CA SER A 24 -31.13 -1.91 -29.88
C SER A 24 -31.70 -2.30 -31.24
N ASN A 25 -31.02 -1.99 -32.35
CA ASN A 25 -31.51 -2.17 -33.71
C ASN A 25 -30.80 -3.28 -34.51
N VAL A 26 -29.66 -3.80 -34.03
CA VAL A 26 -28.80 -4.76 -34.76
C VAL A 26 -28.48 -5.98 -33.88
N ASP A 27 -28.44 -7.17 -34.47
CA ASP A 27 -28.05 -8.42 -33.78
C ASP A 27 -26.74 -8.23 -32.98
N LEU A 28 -26.78 -8.57 -31.68
CA LEU A 28 -25.69 -8.32 -30.73
C LEU A 28 -24.45 -9.16 -31.06
N GLN A 29 -23.58 -8.62 -31.91
CA GLN A 29 -22.24 -9.16 -32.11
C GLN A 29 -21.23 -8.45 -31.21
N THR A 30 -20.29 -9.21 -30.67
CA THR A 30 -19.20 -8.74 -29.80
C THR A 30 -18.38 -7.60 -30.43
N GLN A 31 -18.32 -7.53 -31.76
CA GLN A 31 -17.63 -6.45 -32.48
C GLN A 31 -18.22 -5.06 -32.26
N HIS A 32 -19.52 -4.96 -31.96
CA HIS A 32 -20.21 -3.67 -31.73
C HIS A 32 -20.16 -3.24 -30.26
N ILE A 33 -19.83 -4.17 -29.36
CA ILE A 33 -19.78 -3.94 -27.91
C ILE A 33 -18.42 -3.36 -27.48
N GLN A 34 -17.32 -3.77 -28.14
CA GLN A 34 -15.97 -3.32 -27.79
C GLN A 34 -15.75 -1.80 -27.93
N PRO A 35 -16.21 -1.13 -29.00
CA PRO A 35 -16.12 0.32 -29.11
C PRO A 35 -16.89 1.03 -28.00
N LEU A 36 -18.08 0.52 -27.64
CA LEU A 36 -18.88 1.08 -26.55
C LEU A 36 -18.17 0.95 -25.20
N LEU A 37 -17.61 -0.23 -24.91
CA LEU A 37 -16.88 -0.47 -23.67
C LEU A 37 -15.66 0.46 -23.52
N ASN A 38 -14.95 0.71 -24.63
CA ASN A 38 -13.85 1.66 -24.67
C ASN A 38 -14.32 3.10 -24.41
N SER A 39 -15.44 3.52 -25.01
CA SER A 39 -16.03 4.85 -24.76
C SER A 39 -16.48 5.02 -23.31
N VAL A 40 -17.07 3.99 -22.69
CA VAL A 40 -17.45 4.01 -21.25
C VAL A 40 -16.21 4.14 -20.37
N ARG A 41 -15.16 3.36 -20.63
CA ARG A 41 -13.90 3.43 -19.88
C ARG A 41 -13.30 4.83 -19.94
N LEU A 42 -13.23 5.41 -21.13
CA LEU A 42 -12.65 6.75 -21.32
C LEU A 42 -13.49 7.85 -20.66
N LEU A 43 -14.82 7.72 -20.67
CA LEU A 43 -15.71 8.63 -19.94
C LEU A 43 -15.46 8.54 -18.43
N HIS A 44 -15.37 7.33 -17.89
CA HIS A 44 -15.10 7.09 -16.47
C HIS A 44 -13.76 7.70 -16.04
N GLU A 45 -12.67 7.45 -16.79
CA GLU A 45 -11.36 8.04 -16.51
C GLU A 45 -11.41 9.58 -16.46
N ARG A 46 -12.16 10.21 -17.37
CA ARG A 46 -12.32 11.67 -17.40
C ARG A 46 -13.16 12.20 -16.23
N LEU A 47 -14.23 11.49 -15.85
CA LEU A 47 -15.07 11.85 -14.70
C LEU A 47 -14.30 11.75 -13.38
N VAL A 48 -13.45 10.73 -13.21
CA VAL A 48 -12.58 10.57 -12.03
C VAL A 48 -11.60 11.74 -11.92
N ILE A 49 -11.01 12.18 -13.04
CA ILE A 49 -10.12 13.35 -13.04
C ILE A 49 -10.90 14.61 -12.66
N LEU A 50 -12.11 14.81 -13.20
CA LEU A 50 -12.94 15.95 -12.83
C LEU A 50 -13.31 15.94 -11.35
N GLN A 51 -13.67 14.78 -10.80
CA GLN A 51 -13.94 14.62 -9.36
C GLN A 51 -12.73 15.06 -8.53
N HIS A 52 -11.55 14.56 -8.86
CA HIS A 52 -10.32 14.93 -8.17
C HIS A 52 -9.99 16.43 -8.28
N LEU A 53 -10.22 17.03 -9.45
CA LEU A 53 -10.00 18.47 -9.65
C LEU A 53 -11.00 19.32 -8.85
N VAL A 54 -12.24 18.85 -8.68
CA VAL A 54 -13.25 19.51 -7.84
C VAL A 54 -12.86 19.41 -6.37
N ASP A 55 -12.43 18.24 -5.90
CA ASP A 55 -11.99 18.04 -4.52
C ASP A 55 -10.79 18.93 -4.18
N LYS A 56 -9.80 19.01 -5.08
CA LYS A 56 -8.63 19.89 -4.92
C LYS A 56 -8.97 21.39 -4.89
N ASN A 57 -9.99 21.81 -5.65
CA ASN A 57 -10.46 23.20 -5.63
C ASN A 57 -11.26 23.51 -4.34
N ASN A 58 -11.96 22.53 -3.78
CA ASN A 58 -12.69 22.65 -2.52
C ASN A 58 -11.75 22.71 -1.30
N GLU A 59 -10.63 21.98 -1.33
CA GLU A 59 -9.57 22.04 -0.30
C GLU A 59 -8.88 23.41 -0.23
N SER A 60 -8.87 24.18 -1.33
CA SER A 60 -8.22 25.50 -1.37
C SER A 60 -9.07 26.64 -0.77
N ASN A 61 -10.36 26.40 -0.46
CA ASN A 61 -11.31 27.48 -0.12
C ASN A 61 -11.99 27.33 1.25
N THR A 62 -11.60 26.37 2.09
CA THR A 62 -12.19 26.23 3.44
C THR A 62 -11.13 25.78 4.44
N GLN A 63 -10.58 26.72 5.20
CA GLN A 63 -10.09 26.39 6.54
C GLN A 63 -11.24 26.58 7.53
N VAL A 64 -11.57 25.47 8.20
CA VAL A 64 -12.37 25.27 9.42
C VAL A 64 -13.91 25.44 9.33
N ASP A 65 -14.63 24.31 9.23
CA ASP A 65 -15.48 23.81 10.34
C ASP A 65 -15.88 22.33 10.10
N LEU A 66 -16.07 21.62 11.20
CA LEU A 66 -16.17 20.19 11.38
C LEU A 66 -17.55 19.61 11.01
N ASN A 67 -17.49 18.35 10.56
CA ASN A 67 -18.53 17.30 10.56
C ASN A 67 -19.27 16.95 9.26
N GLN A 68 -19.22 15.63 9.02
CA GLN A 68 -19.94 14.77 8.06
C GLN A 68 -19.34 14.75 6.63
N LYS A 69 -18.48 13.80 6.27
CA LYS A 69 -18.60 12.35 6.47
C LYS A 69 -17.22 11.70 6.63
N VAL A 70 -16.89 11.38 7.88
CA VAL A 70 -15.73 10.59 8.29
C VAL A 70 -16.02 9.12 7.93
N GLU A 71 -15.27 8.56 6.98
CA GLU A 71 -14.88 7.16 7.08
C GLU A 71 -13.81 7.10 8.18
N GLU A 72 -14.15 6.32 9.20
CA GLU A 72 -13.43 6.21 10.46
C GLU A 72 -12.01 5.67 10.25
N ASN A 73 -11.06 6.22 11.03
CA ASN A 73 -9.75 5.68 11.39
C ASN A 73 -8.48 6.30 10.77
N GLN A 74 -8.37 7.63 10.72
CA GLN A 74 -7.05 8.28 10.77
C GLN A 74 -7.07 9.43 11.78
N ILE A 75 -6.50 9.18 12.97
CA ILE A 75 -6.21 10.24 13.94
C ILE A 75 -4.94 10.96 13.47
N ASN A 76 -5.05 12.24 13.14
CA ASN A 76 -3.92 13.12 12.85
C ASN A 76 -3.05 13.28 14.10
N LEU A 77 -1.85 12.71 14.09
CA LEU A 77 -0.85 12.76 15.18
C LEU A 77 0.11 13.95 15.01
N ILE A 78 -0.37 15.19 15.08
CA ILE A 78 0.51 16.37 15.09
C ILE A 78 0.68 17.01 16.48
N ASP A 79 -0.12 16.68 17.50
CA ASP A 79 -0.05 17.36 18.81
C ASP A 79 0.13 16.42 20.02
N VAL A 80 1.18 15.59 20.06
CA VAL A 80 1.74 15.10 21.35
C VAL A 80 3.22 14.73 21.17
N ILE A 81 4.09 15.72 20.95
CA ILE A 81 5.53 15.56 21.25
C ILE A 81 5.89 16.67 22.22
N VAL A 82 5.58 16.46 23.49
CA VAL A 82 6.23 17.14 24.61
C VAL A 82 6.67 16.05 25.57
N GLU A 83 8.00 15.95 25.67
CA GLU A 83 8.81 15.57 26.84
C GLU A 83 8.37 14.36 27.68
N GLU A 84 9.21 13.31 27.73
CA GLU A 84 10.12 13.10 28.88
C GLU A 84 10.94 11.81 28.70
N GLU A 85 12.27 11.96 28.73
CA GLU A 85 13.21 10.90 29.08
C GLU A 85 13.24 10.75 30.61
N ALA A 86 13.09 9.54 31.17
CA ALA A 86 13.75 9.16 32.43
C ALA A 86 13.75 7.65 32.72
N LYS A 87 14.98 7.13 32.74
CA LYS A 87 15.59 5.93 33.34
C LYS A 87 15.07 5.49 34.73
N ALA A 88 14.92 4.17 34.99
CA ALA A 88 15.51 3.41 36.12
C ALA A 88 14.81 2.06 36.48
N GLU A 89 15.53 0.94 36.29
CA GLU A 89 15.94 -0.11 37.25
C GLU A 89 15.08 -0.58 38.49
N ILE A 90 14.78 -1.91 38.48
CA ILE A 90 14.73 -3.00 39.54
C ILE A 90 13.88 -2.91 40.84
N THR A 91 13.08 -3.97 41.13
CA THR A 91 13.20 -4.93 42.30
C THR A 91 11.87 -5.48 42.90
N GLU A 92 11.77 -6.83 42.93
CA GLU A 92 11.11 -7.82 43.83
C GLU A 92 9.69 -7.72 44.46
N LYS A 93 8.90 -8.76 44.12
CA LYS A 93 7.98 -9.65 44.89
C LYS A 93 7.25 -9.15 46.16
N LYS A 94 5.91 -9.26 46.13
CA LYS A 94 5.08 -9.88 47.20
C LYS A 94 3.74 -10.39 46.67
N GLU A 95 3.42 -11.64 47.00
CA GLU A 95 2.14 -12.33 46.72
C GLU A 95 1.00 -11.80 47.59
N ILE A 96 -0.15 -11.49 46.99
CA ILE A 96 -1.48 -11.60 47.64
C ILE A 96 -2.48 -12.10 46.59
N LYS A 97 -3.18 -13.18 46.92
CA LYS A 97 -4.19 -13.84 46.08
C LYS A 97 -5.51 -13.05 46.06
N THR A 98 -6.08 -13.03 44.85
CA THR A 98 -7.51 -13.09 44.50
C THR A 98 -8.41 -11.88 44.78
N SER A 99 -8.31 -10.88 43.91
CA SER A 99 -9.36 -10.60 42.91
C SER A 99 -8.74 -9.73 41.81
N ARG A 100 -8.19 -10.34 40.75
CA ARG A 100 -7.84 -9.55 39.56
C ARG A 100 -9.14 -9.00 39.01
N SER A 101 -9.29 -7.68 39.07
CA SER A 101 -10.39 -7.01 38.42
C SER A 101 -10.25 -7.27 36.91
N VAL A 102 -11.37 -7.38 36.19
CA VAL A 102 -11.37 -7.57 34.72
C VAL A 102 -10.51 -6.49 34.02
N ASN A 103 -10.35 -5.33 34.67
CA ASN A 103 -9.48 -4.23 34.27
C ASN A 103 -7.97 -4.56 34.29
N ASP A 104 -7.50 -5.36 35.25
CA ASP A 104 -6.08 -5.72 35.36
C ASP A 104 -5.64 -6.76 34.31
N ILE A 105 -6.58 -7.56 33.82
CA ILE A 105 -6.31 -8.59 32.80
C ILE A 105 -6.08 -7.94 31.42
N HIS A 106 -6.69 -6.78 31.16
CA HIS A 106 -6.57 -6.05 29.88
C HIS A 106 -5.46 -5.00 29.84
N SER A 107 -4.91 -4.62 31.00
CA SER A 107 -3.86 -3.59 31.08
C SER A 107 -2.45 -4.12 30.81
N GLY A 108 -2.27 -5.45 30.89
CA GLY A 108 -0.96 -6.11 30.81
C GLY A 108 -0.65 -6.82 29.49
N SER A 109 -1.61 -6.94 28.57
CA SER A 109 -1.33 -7.45 27.23
C SER A 109 -0.83 -6.30 26.35
N PRO A 110 0.33 -6.42 25.67
CA PRO A 110 0.62 -5.55 24.55
C PRO A 110 -0.56 -5.70 23.59
N GLN A 111 -1.37 -4.65 23.45
CA GLN A 111 -2.40 -4.58 22.43
C GLN A 111 -1.65 -4.53 21.11
N ILE A 112 -1.26 -5.70 20.59
CA ILE A 112 -0.71 -5.85 19.25
C ILE A 112 -1.79 -5.26 18.35
N SER A 113 -1.54 -4.07 17.82
CA SER A 113 -2.52 -3.38 16.99
C SER A 113 -2.89 -4.29 15.82
N LEU A 114 -4.12 -4.19 15.30
CA LEU A 114 -4.50 -4.94 14.09
C LEU A 114 -3.51 -4.69 12.94
N ALA A 115 -2.92 -3.49 12.87
CA ALA A 115 -1.83 -3.17 11.95
C ALA A 115 -0.55 -4.00 12.19
N ASP A 116 -0.18 -4.25 13.45
CA ASP A 116 0.91 -5.17 13.80
C ASP A 116 0.52 -6.62 13.49
N GLN A 117 -0.76 -7.00 13.66
CA GLN A 117 -1.25 -8.34 13.34
C GLN A 117 -1.24 -8.61 11.81
N PHE A 118 -1.57 -7.62 10.98
CA PHE A 118 -1.39 -7.69 9.53
C PHE A 118 0.08 -7.61 9.12
N GLY A 119 0.89 -6.84 9.85
CA GLY A 119 2.33 -6.78 9.71
C GLY A 119 3.04 -8.10 10.09
N GLN A 120 2.38 -8.99 10.83
CA GLN A 120 2.92 -10.28 11.28
C GLN A 120 2.43 -11.47 10.46
N GLN A 121 1.65 -11.26 9.39
CA GLN A 121 1.21 -12.39 8.57
C GLN A 121 2.41 -13.08 7.91
N PRO A 122 2.48 -14.44 7.98
CA PRO A 122 3.53 -15.21 7.34
C PRO A 122 3.58 -14.93 5.85
N ILE A 123 4.71 -14.46 5.36
CA ILE A 123 4.92 -14.38 3.91
C ILE A 123 5.33 -15.77 3.42
N ILE A 124 4.43 -16.41 2.67
CA ILE A 124 4.73 -17.69 2.02
C ILE A 124 5.63 -17.45 0.79
N ASP A 125 5.35 -16.39 0.02
CA ASP A 125 6.02 -16.09 -1.24
C ASP A 125 6.24 -14.58 -1.41
N LEU A 126 7.52 -14.17 -1.41
CA LEU A 126 7.91 -12.76 -1.57
C LEU A 126 7.41 -12.15 -2.88
N ASN A 127 7.28 -12.94 -3.96
CA ASN A 127 6.82 -12.44 -5.25
C ASN A 127 5.35 -12.01 -5.23
N LYS A 128 4.53 -12.66 -4.40
CA LYS A 128 3.10 -12.35 -4.26
C LYS A 128 2.86 -11.17 -3.31
N GLU A 129 3.73 -11.04 -2.31
CA GLU A 129 3.63 -9.97 -1.32
C GLU A 129 4.08 -8.61 -1.87
N ILE A 130 5.07 -8.59 -2.77
CA ILE A 130 5.55 -7.36 -3.39
C ILE A 130 4.57 -6.93 -4.49
N GLY A 131 3.86 -5.82 -4.25
CA GLY A 131 2.95 -5.24 -5.23
C GLY A 131 3.66 -4.76 -6.51
N ILE A 132 2.91 -4.62 -7.61
CA ILE A 132 3.46 -4.24 -8.93
C ILE A 132 4.25 -2.93 -8.87
N ASN A 133 3.75 -1.93 -8.14
CA ASN A 133 4.41 -0.64 -7.99
C ASN A 133 5.72 -0.75 -7.17
N GLU A 134 5.68 -1.47 -6.05
CA GLU A 134 6.88 -1.71 -5.24
C GLU A 134 7.94 -2.48 -6.02
N ARG A 135 7.52 -3.47 -6.81
CA ARG A 135 8.40 -4.23 -7.71
C ARG A 135 9.11 -3.30 -8.68
N TYR A 136 8.35 -2.46 -9.40
CA TYR A 136 8.93 -1.50 -10.34
C TYR A 136 9.96 -0.58 -9.66
N LEU A 137 9.60 -0.01 -8.51
CA LEU A 137 10.50 0.87 -7.75
C LEU A 137 11.76 0.14 -7.28
N MET A 138 11.64 -1.10 -6.80
CA MET A 138 12.80 -1.90 -6.38
C MET A 138 13.67 -2.28 -7.56
N THR A 139 13.10 -2.67 -8.70
CA THR A 139 13.86 -2.99 -9.91
C THR A 139 14.68 -1.79 -10.40
N GLU A 140 14.06 -0.61 -10.49
CA GLU A 140 14.75 0.62 -10.90
C GLU A 140 15.84 1.03 -9.90
N ASN A 141 15.53 1.05 -8.61
CA ASN A 141 16.44 1.59 -7.60
C ASN A 141 17.50 0.60 -7.10
N LEU A 142 17.23 -0.70 -7.14
CA LEU A 142 18.11 -1.74 -6.60
C LEU A 142 18.77 -2.58 -7.70
N PHE A 143 18.09 -2.83 -8.81
CA PHE A 143 18.60 -3.72 -9.86
C PHE A 143 18.96 -2.97 -11.15
N SER A 144 19.03 -1.64 -11.10
CA SER A 144 19.37 -0.78 -12.24
C SER A 144 18.46 -0.99 -13.46
N GLY A 145 17.17 -1.30 -13.22
CA GLY A 145 16.17 -1.56 -14.25
C GLY A 145 16.12 -3.01 -14.74
N ASP A 146 16.97 -3.90 -14.22
CA ASP A 146 16.98 -5.32 -14.60
C ASP A 146 15.88 -6.12 -13.87
N SER A 147 14.75 -6.30 -14.57
CA SER A 147 13.60 -7.04 -14.07
C SER A 147 13.86 -8.54 -13.93
N GLU A 148 14.69 -9.13 -14.80
CA GLU A 148 15.06 -10.54 -14.71
C GLU A 148 15.92 -10.80 -13.48
N ALA A 149 16.91 -9.95 -13.24
CA ALA A 149 17.76 -10.05 -12.06
C ALA A 149 16.96 -9.91 -10.75
N PHE A 150 15.99 -9.00 -10.70
CA PHE A 150 15.07 -8.89 -9.55
C PHE A 150 14.31 -10.21 -9.34
N THR A 151 13.70 -10.74 -10.40
CA THR A 151 12.88 -11.95 -10.31
C THR A 151 13.71 -13.16 -9.87
N ILE A 152 14.93 -13.30 -10.38
CA ILE A 152 15.87 -14.35 -9.98
C ILE A 152 16.26 -14.19 -8.51
N ALA A 153 16.61 -12.98 -8.08
CA ALA A 153 17.00 -12.69 -6.71
C ALA A 153 15.87 -13.01 -5.71
N ILE A 154 14.64 -12.58 -5.99
CA ILE A 154 13.48 -12.89 -5.14
C ILE A 154 13.19 -14.40 -5.13
N THR A 155 13.31 -15.08 -6.26
CA THR A 155 13.12 -16.54 -6.34
C THR A 155 14.17 -17.29 -5.51
N GLN A 156 15.43 -16.88 -5.58
CA GLN A 156 16.50 -17.44 -4.74
C GLN A 156 16.24 -17.17 -3.25
N LEU A 157 15.84 -15.94 -2.89
CA LEU A 157 15.45 -15.60 -1.53
C LEU A 157 14.29 -16.45 -1.01
N ASN A 158 13.34 -16.81 -1.88
CA ASN A 158 12.24 -17.73 -1.57
C ASN A 158 12.70 -19.20 -1.42
N GLN A 159 13.78 -19.62 -2.09
CA GLN A 159 14.29 -21.00 -1.98
C GLN A 159 15.13 -21.21 -0.72
N LEU A 160 15.72 -20.15 -0.18
CA LEU A 160 16.48 -20.22 1.05
C LEU A 160 15.58 -20.59 2.25
N ASN A 161 16.13 -21.40 3.15
CA ASN A 161 15.42 -21.93 4.32
C ASN A 161 15.80 -21.22 5.62
N ASN A 162 17.01 -20.64 5.69
CA ASN A 162 17.51 -19.96 6.88
C ASN A 162 17.48 -18.44 6.70
N HIS A 163 17.07 -17.74 7.77
CA HIS A 163 17.08 -16.29 7.80
C HIS A 163 18.50 -15.73 7.59
N ASN A 164 19.49 -16.28 8.29
CA ASN A 164 20.88 -15.81 8.21
C ASN A 164 21.42 -15.92 6.77
N ASP A 165 21.14 -17.02 6.07
CA ASP A 165 21.59 -17.23 4.69
C ASP A 165 20.95 -16.21 3.73
N ALA A 166 19.67 -15.89 3.93
CA ALA A 166 18.98 -14.87 3.13
C ALA A 166 19.54 -13.46 3.37
N LEU A 167 19.84 -13.11 4.62
CA LEU A 167 20.48 -11.83 4.93
C LEU A 167 21.90 -11.74 4.37
N ASP A 168 22.66 -12.83 4.45
CA ASP A 168 24.00 -12.89 3.88
C ASP A 168 23.96 -12.77 2.35
N TYR A 169 23.01 -13.42 1.69
CA TYR A 169 22.79 -13.28 0.24
C TYR A 169 22.45 -11.82 -0.13
N LEU A 170 21.53 -11.16 0.59
CA LEU A 170 21.21 -9.74 0.35
C LEU A 170 22.44 -8.84 0.53
N LYS A 171 23.21 -9.01 1.60
CA LYS A 171 24.33 -8.12 1.98
C LYS A 171 25.61 -8.39 1.20
N LYS A 172 25.96 -9.66 0.96
CA LYS A 172 27.25 -10.04 0.36
C LYS A 172 27.17 -10.17 -1.16
N GLU A 173 26.07 -10.73 -1.69
CA GLU A 173 25.90 -10.92 -3.12
C GLU A 173 25.26 -9.69 -3.76
N LEU A 174 24.00 -9.39 -3.41
CA LEU A 174 23.24 -8.36 -4.11
C LEU A 174 23.74 -6.95 -3.82
N SER A 175 23.94 -6.61 -2.55
CA SER A 175 24.42 -5.27 -2.17
C SER A 175 25.81 -4.97 -2.73
N LYS A 176 26.67 -5.98 -2.90
CA LYS A 176 28.00 -5.80 -3.49
C LYS A 176 27.93 -5.71 -5.02
N LYS A 177 27.09 -6.54 -5.65
CA LYS A 177 26.90 -6.57 -7.12
C LYS A 177 26.30 -5.27 -7.65
N TYR A 178 25.29 -4.74 -6.98
CA TYR A 178 24.55 -3.54 -7.41
C TYR A 178 24.90 -2.28 -6.59
N ASN A 179 25.90 -2.37 -5.71
CA ASN A 179 26.39 -1.27 -4.88
C ASN A 179 25.26 -0.54 -4.13
N TRP A 180 24.37 -1.32 -3.48
CA TRP A 180 23.18 -0.79 -2.83
C TRP A 180 23.49 0.21 -1.73
N ASN A 181 22.70 1.28 -1.69
CA ASN A 181 22.74 2.21 -0.56
C ASN A 181 21.86 1.67 0.58
N LEU A 182 22.48 1.12 1.63
CA LEU A 182 21.80 0.60 2.84
C LEU A 182 20.92 1.65 3.55
N LYS A 183 21.13 2.95 3.30
CA LYS A 183 20.27 4.01 3.84
C LYS A 183 18.97 4.19 3.04
N SER A 184 18.91 3.67 1.82
CA SER A 184 17.73 3.77 0.94
C SER A 184 16.52 3.06 1.55
N ASN A 185 15.36 3.70 1.42
CA ASN A 185 14.09 3.13 1.87
C ASN A 185 13.75 1.83 1.13
N HIS A 186 14.13 1.69 -0.14
CA HIS A 186 13.87 0.49 -0.94
C HIS A 186 14.67 -0.71 -0.42
N VAL A 187 15.93 -0.51 -0.04
CA VAL A 187 16.76 -1.55 0.57
C VAL A 187 16.15 -1.99 1.90
N LYS A 188 15.89 -1.04 2.81
CA LYS A 188 15.30 -1.34 4.12
C LYS A 188 13.97 -2.08 4.01
N ARG A 189 13.13 -1.70 3.03
CA ARG A 189 11.86 -2.38 2.75
C ARG A 189 12.08 -3.83 2.33
N LEU A 190 13.01 -4.09 1.41
CA LEU A 190 13.36 -5.45 0.98
C LEU A 190 13.85 -6.30 2.15
N PHE A 191 14.73 -5.75 3.00
CA PHE A 191 15.19 -6.42 4.21
C PHE A 191 14.03 -6.76 5.17
N LYS A 192 13.12 -5.82 5.40
CA LYS A 192 11.94 -6.05 6.26
C LYS A 192 11.01 -7.14 5.72
N LEU A 193 10.83 -7.20 4.40
CA LEU A 193 10.05 -8.25 3.75
C LEU A 193 10.68 -9.62 3.95
N VAL A 194 12.00 -9.73 3.76
CA VAL A 194 12.75 -10.97 3.98
C VAL A 194 12.71 -11.38 5.44
N GLU A 195 12.94 -10.46 6.37
CA GLU A 195 12.87 -10.73 7.81
C GLU A 195 11.48 -11.25 8.22
N ARG A 196 10.40 -10.60 7.75
CA ARG A 196 9.02 -11.03 8.04
C ARG A 196 8.71 -12.43 7.50
N ARG A 197 9.27 -12.82 6.35
CA ARG A 197 9.13 -14.18 5.82
C ARG A 197 9.69 -15.24 6.78
N TYR A 198 10.88 -15.00 7.33
CA TYR A 198 11.55 -15.97 8.18
C TYR A 198 11.15 -15.89 9.66
N GLN A 199 10.56 -14.78 10.12
CA GLN A 199 10.05 -14.66 11.48
C GLN A 199 8.81 -15.53 11.76
N SER A 200 8.09 -15.95 10.72
CA SER A 200 6.84 -16.72 10.86
C SER A 200 6.99 -18.22 10.52
N ARG A 201 8.23 -18.69 10.27
CA ARG A 201 8.54 -20.09 9.95
C ARG A 201 9.38 -20.71 11.06
#